data_AF-A0A822IQK3-F1
#
_entry.id   AF-A0A822IQK3-F1
#
_cell.length_a   1.000
_cell.length_b   1.000
_cell.length_c   1.000
_cell.angle_alpha   90.00
_cell.angle_beta   90.00
_cell.angle_gamma   90.00
#
_symmetry.space_group_name_H-M   'P 1'
#
loop_
_entity.id
_entity.type
_entity.pdbx_description
1 polymer ?
#
loop_
_entity_poly.entity_id
_entity_poly.type
_entity_poly.pdbx_seq_one_letter_code
_entity_poly.pdbx_strand_id
1 'polypeptide(L)' 'MNERDGRNAAKSEGLKVKGSIGVLFDALREDVIDREEALSMLSRFRDSPQDFWIEPCIIKLAMEKISLD' A
#
# COMPACT_ATOMS: atom_id res chain seq x y z
N MET A 1 -8.40 -16.85 -10.14
CA MET A 1 -7.00 -16.40 -9.97
C MET A 1 -7.03 -15.29 -8.94
N ASN A 2 -6.36 -15.45 -7.80
CA ASN A 2 -6.28 -14.38 -6.81
C ASN A 2 -5.07 -13.47 -7.15
N GLU A 3 -5.14 -12.18 -6.81
CA GLU A 3 -4.05 -11.25 -7.13
C GLU A 3 -2.74 -11.61 -6.41
N ARG A 4 -2.83 -12.25 -5.24
CA ARG A 4 -1.66 -12.67 -4.46
C ARG A 4 -0.80 -13.67 -5.24
N ASP A 5 -1.43 -14.64 -5.89
CA ASP A 5 -0.77 -15.66 -6.69
C ASP A 5 -0.15 -15.04 -7.94
N GLY A 6 -0.86 -14.12 -8.60
CA GLY A 6 -0.32 -13.35 -9.72
C GLY A 6 0.91 -12.52 -9.33
N ARG A 7 0.87 -11.84 -8.19
CA ARG A 7 2.03 -11.10 -7.66
C ARG A 7 3.19 -12.03 -7.32
N ASN A 8 2.92 -13.20 -6.77
CA ASN A 8 3.97 -14.17 -6.42
C ASN A 8 4.64 -14.76 -7.67
N ALA A 9 3.86 -15.12 -8.70
CA ALA A 9 4.39 -15.60 -9.97
C ALA A 9 5.27 -14.53 -10.65
N ALA A 10 4.81 -13.28 -10.73
CA ALA A 10 5.62 -12.21 -11.30
C ALA A 10 6.91 -11.95 -10.49
N LYS A 11 6.85 -12.04 -9.16
CA LYS A 11 8.05 -11.95 -8.30
C LYS A 11 9.03 -13.11 -8.53
N SER A 12 8.56 -14.34 -8.77
CA SER A 12 9.45 -15.47 -9.06
C SER A 12 10.20 -15.32 -10.39
N GLU A 13 9.64 -14.55 -11.32
CA GLU A 13 10.31 -14.16 -12.57
C GLU A 13 11.23 -12.92 -12.42
N GLY A 14 11.46 -12.45 -11.18
CA GLY A 14 12.32 -11.30 -10.90
C GLY A 14 11.66 -9.94 -11.15
N LEU A 15 10.35 -9.89 -11.42
CA LEU A 15 9.65 -8.62 -11.63
C LEU A 15 9.42 -7.91 -10.29
N LYS A 16 9.66 -6.60 -10.29
CA LYS A 16 9.36 -5.74 -9.14
C LYS A 16 7.87 -5.39 -9.12
N VAL A 17 7.09 -6.19 -8.41
CA VAL A 17 5.64 -5.99 -8.26
C VAL A 17 5.33 -5.20 -6.99
N LYS A 18 4.59 -4.10 -7.12
CA LYS A 18 4.11 -3.29 -5.99
C LYS A 18 2.67 -3.68 -5.63
N GLY A 19 2.36 -3.71 -4.34
CA GLY A 19 0.98 -3.77 -3.84
C GLY A 19 0.40 -2.36 -3.65
N SER A 20 -0.84 -2.27 -3.18
CA SER A 20 -1.58 -1.00 -3.05
C SER A 20 -0.83 0.05 -2.23
N ILE A 21 -0.19 -0.34 -1.13
CA ILE A 21 0.65 0.58 -0.32
C ILE A 21 1.85 1.09 -1.12
N GLY A 22 2.49 0.24 -1.92
CA GLY A 22 3.62 0.64 -2.76
C GLY A 22 3.22 1.62 -3.85
N VAL A 23 2.03 1.43 -4.45
CA VAL A 23 1.45 2.37 -5.41
C VAL A 23 1.13 3.71 -4.75
N LEU A 24 0.60 3.69 -3.52
CA LEU A 24 0.32 4.90 -2.75
C LEU A 24 1.59 5.73 -2.48
N PHE A 25 2.69 5.07 -2.10
CA PHE A 25 3.98 5.74 -1.91
C PHE A 25 4.53 6.35 -3.20
N ASP A 26 4.35 5.68 -4.35
CA ASP A 26 4.76 6.25 -5.62
C ASP A 26 3.93 7.50 -5.95
N ALA A 27 2.60 7.43 -5.78
CA ALA A 27 1.71 8.56 -6.02
C ALA A 27 2.05 9.77 -5.15
N LEU A 28 2.38 9.54 -3.87
CA LEU A 28 2.84 10.59 -2.96
C LEU A 28 4.18 11.19 -3.42
N ARG A 29 5.14 10.34 -3.80
CA ARG A 29 6.48 10.78 -4.25
C ARG A 29 6.43 11.54 -5.58
N GLU A 30 5.45 11.24 -6.42
CA GLU A 30 5.25 11.85 -7.74
C GLU A 30 4.30 13.05 -7.67
N ASP A 31 3.97 13.53 -6.47
CA ASP A 31 3.06 14.65 -6.19
C ASP A 31 1.67 14.50 -6.86
N VAL A 32 1.24 13.25 -7.09
CA VAL A 32 -0.09 12.92 -7.62
C VAL A 32 -1.15 13.04 -6.54
N ILE A 33 -0.77 12.72 -5.30
CA ILE A 33 -1.57 12.91 -4.08
C ILE A 33 -0.71 13.58 -3.02
N ASP A 34 -1.34 14.28 -2.09
CA ASP A 34 -0.65 14.85 -0.94
C ASP A 34 -0.59 13.88 0.27
N ARG A 35 0.07 14.35 1.32
CA ARG A 35 0.24 13.60 2.58
C ARG A 35 -1.09 13.29 3.25
N GLU A 36 -2.01 14.25 3.30
CA GLU A 36 -3.30 14.09 3.97
C GLU A 36 -4.17 13.07 3.22
N GLU A 37 -4.17 13.12 1.90
CA GLU A 37 -4.84 12.16 1.02
C GLU A 37 -4.29 10.73 1.22
N ALA A 38 -2.97 10.59 1.26
CA ALA A 38 -2.32 9.30 1.50
C ALA A 38 -2.66 8.73 2.88
N LEU A 39 -2.60 9.55 3.94
CA LEU A 39 -2.98 9.14 5.30
C LEU A 39 -4.46 8.79 5.42
N SER A 40 -5.33 9.53 4.74
CA SER A 40 -6.77 9.26 4.67
C SER A 40 -7.05 7.90 4.04
N MET A 41 -6.40 7.58 2.92
CA MET A 41 -6.50 6.26 2.28
C MET A 41 -6.00 5.13 3.20
N LEU A 42 -4.86 5.30 3.86
CA LEU A 42 -4.34 4.31 4.80
C LEU A 42 -5.26 4.12 6.01
N SER A 43 -5.88 5.18 6.53
CA SER A 43 -6.89 5.05 7.60
C SER A 43 -8.05 4.19 7.14
N ARG A 44 -8.56 4.41 5.92
CA ARG A 44 -9.65 3.58 5.35
C ARG A 44 -9.24 2.11 5.23
N PHE A 45 -8.00 1.82 4.84
CA PHE A 45 -7.50 0.45 4.80
C PHE A 45 -7.48 -0.18 6.21
N ARG A 46 -7.03 0.59 7.20
CA ARG A 46 -6.91 0.13 8.60
C ARG A 46 -8.27 -0.15 9.20
N ASP A 47 -9.25 0.69 8.89
CA ASP A 47 -10.58 0.67 9.49
C ASP A 47 -11.51 -0.33 8.77
N SER A 48 -11.07 -0.96 7.67
CA SER A 48 -11.84 -1.98 6.93
C SER A 48 -10.94 -3.12 6.40
N PRO A 49 -10.17 -3.80 7.26
CA PRO A 49 -9.16 -4.78 6.85
C PRO A 49 -9.75 -5.99 6.11
N GLN A 50 -11.02 -6.33 6.37
CA GLN A 50 -11.75 -7.39 5.67
C GLN A 50 -12.00 -7.10 4.17
N ASP A 51 -12.00 -5.83 3.79
CA ASP A 51 -12.24 -5.41 2.41
C ASP A 51 -10.93 -5.35 1.62
N PHE A 52 -9.83 -4.99 2.30
CA PHE A 52 -8.54 -4.74 1.66
C PHE A 52 -7.53 -5.88 1.85
N TRP A 53 -7.76 -6.78 2.80
CA TRP A 53 -6.91 -7.96 3.05
C TRP A 53 -5.44 -7.57 3.31
N ILE A 54 -5.24 -6.44 3.99
CA ILE A 54 -3.93 -5.93 4.43
C ILE A 54 -3.90 -5.97 5.96
N GLU A 55 -2.86 -6.58 6.51
CA GLU A 55 -2.66 -6.64 7.96
C GLU A 55 -2.59 -5.23 8.57
N PRO A 56 -3.39 -4.91 9.61
CA PRO A 56 -3.43 -3.57 10.21
C PRO A 56 -2.07 -3.05 10.67
N CYS A 57 -1.16 -3.93 11.11
CA CYS A 57 0.20 -3.54 11.50
C CYS A 57 1.03 -2.99 10.33
N ILE A 58 0.85 -3.52 9.13
CA ILE A 58 1.53 -3.03 7.91
C ILE A 58 1.03 -1.63 7.56
N ILE A 59 -0.26 -1.40 7.73
CA ILE A 59 -0.87 -0.09 7.49
C ILE A 59 -0.35 0.94 8.51
N LYS A 60 -0.27 0.57 9.78
CA LYS A 60 0.30 1.41 10.84
C LYS A 60 1.74 1.85 10.50
N LEU A 61 2.59 0.90 10.09
CA LEU A 61 3.97 1.19 9.67
C LEU A 61 4.04 2.12 8.46
N ALA A 62 3.12 1.96 7.49
CA ALA A 62 3.03 2.86 6.34
C ALA A 62 2.67 4.30 6.75
N MET A 63 1.70 4.46 7.67
CA MET A 63 1.30 5.79 8.18
C MET A 63 2.43 6.48 8.95
N GLU A 64 3.14 5.73 9.80
CA GLU A 64 4.30 6.24 10.54
C GLU A 64 5.40 6.75 9.60
N LYS A 65 5.68 5.99 8.53
CA LYS A 65 6.67 6.39 7.52
C LYS A 65 6.32 7.72 6.84
N ILE A 66 5.07 7.89 6.42
CA ILE A 66 4.58 9.13 5.79
C ILE A 66 4.60 10.32 6.75
N SER A 67 4.42 10.07 8.05
CA SER A 67 4.38 11.13 9.06
C SER A 67 5.77 11.65 9.46
N LEU A 68 6.83 10.87 9.19
CA LEU A 68 8.22 11.19 9.54
C LEU A 68 9.02 11.81 8.37
N ASP A 69 8.63 11.53 7.12
CA ASP A 69 9.12 12.23 5.93
C ASP A 69 8.57 13.68 5.88
#